data_AF-A0A2I0AHW3-F1
#
_entry.id   AF-A0A2I0AHW3-F1
#
_cell.length_a   1.000
_cell.length_b   1.000
_cell.length_c   1.000
_cell.angle_alpha   90.00
_cell.angle_beta   90.00
_cell.angle_gamma   90.00
#
_symmetry.space_group_name_H-M   'P 1'
#
loop_
_entity.id
_entity.type
_entity.pdbx_description
1 polymer ?
#
loop_
_entity_poly.entity_id
_entity_poly.type
_entity_poly.pdbx_seq_one_letter_code
_entity_poly.pdbx_strand_id
1 'polypeptide(L)' 'MCGYTRKDRMRNEYIRKKIGVTPIEDKLRESRLRWFGHLNRRPNRRPIEAPIRKIKLLDFAHVQRERGRQKKHGKKL' A
#
# COMPACT_ATOMS: atom_id res chain seq x y z
N MET A 1 -5.55 16.23 -17.63
CA MET A 1 -6.66 15.51 -16.95
C MET A 1 -6.87 14.16 -17.62
N CYS A 2 -7.34 13.13 -16.91
CA CYS A 2 -7.48 11.78 -17.47
C CYS A 2 -8.78 11.53 -18.27
N GLY A 3 -9.73 12.47 -18.26
CA GLY A 3 -11.00 12.39 -18.99
C GLY A 3 -12.06 11.47 -18.37
N TYR A 4 -11.81 10.89 -17.19
CA TYR A 4 -12.76 10.01 -16.51
C TYR A 4 -13.58 10.76 -15.46
N THR A 5 -14.85 10.41 -15.42
CA THR A 5 -15.84 10.93 -14.48
C THR A 5 -16.22 9.87 -13.46
N ARG A 6 -16.88 10.29 -12.38
CA ARG A 6 -17.37 9.36 -11.34
C ARG A 6 -18.44 8.39 -11.88
N LYS A 7 -19.11 8.70 -12.99
CA LYS A 7 -20.09 7.81 -13.65
C LYS A 7 -19.44 6.60 -14.31
N ASP A 8 -18.18 6.72 -14.73
CA ASP A 8 -17.45 5.65 -15.42
C ASP A 8 -17.05 4.51 -14.46
N ARG A 9 -17.18 4.73 -13.14
CA ARG A 9 -16.90 3.75 -12.07
C ARG A 9 -15.55 3.03 -12.24
N MET A 10 -14.59 3.71 -12.87
CA MET A 10 -13.30 3.13 -13.16
C MET A 10 -12.51 2.85 -11.88
N ARG A 11 -11.79 1.74 -11.86
CA ARG A 11 -10.87 1.43 -10.76
C ARG A 11 -9.80 2.50 -10.67
N ASN A 12 -9.54 2.94 -9.44
CA ASN A 12 -8.57 4.00 -9.17
C ASN A 12 -7.15 3.64 -9.61
N GLU A 13 -6.82 2.35 -9.61
CA GLU A 13 -5.56 1.81 -10.15
C GLU A 13 -5.36 2.17 -11.62
N TYR A 14 -6.41 2.02 -12.45
CA TYR A 14 -6.36 2.34 -13.87
C TYR A 14 -6.16 3.85 -14.10
N ILE A 15 -6.88 4.67 -13.33
CA ILE A 15 -6.74 6.14 -13.39
C ILE A 15 -5.32 6.56 -13.00
N ARG A 16 -4.78 6.01 -11.91
CA ARG A 16 -3.41 6.27 -11.46
C ARG A 16 -2.37 5.86 -12.50
N LYS A 17 -2.52 4.68 -13.10
CA LYS A 17 -1.64 4.21 -14.18
C LYS A 17 -1.67 5.16 -15.38
N LYS A 18 -2.84 5.64 -15.79
CA LYS A 18 -2.97 6.59 -16.91
C LYS A 18 -2.34 7.96 -16.63
N ILE A 19 -2.41 8.43 -15.38
CA ILE A 19 -1.83 9.73 -14.97
C ILE A 19 -0.34 9.60 -14.62
N GLY A 20 0.21 8.37 -14.57
CA GLY A 20 1.58 8.12 -14.13
C GLY A 20 1.78 8.30 -12.61
N VAL A 21 0.71 8.21 -11.83
CA VAL A 21 0.79 8.26 -10.36
C VAL A 21 1.31 6.93 -9.86
N THR A 22 2.43 6.97 -9.14
CA THR A 22 3.00 5.80 -8.50
C THR A 22 1.99 5.15 -7.54
N PRO A 23 1.87 3.80 -7.55
CA PRO A 23 1.11 3.08 -6.54
C PRO A 23 1.50 3.48 -5.12
N ILE A 24 0.54 3.44 -4.20
CA ILE A 24 0.79 3.85 -2.81
C ILE A 24 1.69 2.84 -2.09
N GLU A 25 1.64 1.59 -2.54
CA GLU A 25 2.45 0.47 -2.10
C GLU A 25 3.94 0.78 -2.27
N ASP A 26 4.34 1.33 -3.41
CA ASP A 26 5.74 1.71 -3.66
C ASP A 26 6.20 2.83 -2.74
N LYS A 27 5.33 3.80 -2.45
CA LYS A 27 5.63 4.88 -1.48
C LYS A 27 5.74 4.38 -0.05
N LEU A 28 4.91 3.43 0.34
CA LEU A 28 5.00 2.76 1.63
C LEU A 28 6.29 1.94 1.73
N ARG A 29 6.65 1.22 0.67
CA ARG A 29 7.89 0.45 0.56
C ARG A 29 9.11 1.36 0.66
N GLU A 30 9.14 2.45 -0.09
CA GLU A 30 10.20 3.46 -0.06
C GLU A 30 10.36 4.04 1.35
N SER A 31 9.26 4.42 2.00
CA SER A 31 9.28 4.98 3.37
C SER A 31 9.82 3.98 4.40
N ARG A 32 9.39 2.71 4.32
CA ARG A 32 9.91 1.64 5.19
C ARG A 32 11.40 1.42 4.97
N LEU A 33 11.85 1.32 3.73
CA LEU A 33 13.27 1.13 3.40
C LEU A 33 14.13 2.32 3.87
N ARG A 34 13.65 3.56 3.73
CA ARG A 34 14.34 4.75 4.25
C ARG A 34 14.49 4.69 5.78
N TRP A 35 13.46 4.24 6.50
CA TRP A 35 13.56 4.01 7.95
C TRP A 35 14.63 2.95 8.25
N PHE A 36 14.63 1.80 7.57
CA PHE A 36 15.68 0.79 7.80
C PHE A 36 17.08 1.27 7.45
N GLY A 37 17.24 2.05 6.38
CA GLY A 37 18.52 2.70 6.06
C GLY A 37 19.00 3.60 7.20
N HIS A 38 18.10 4.32 7.86
CA HIS A 38 18.43 5.07 9.08
C HIS A 38 18.81 4.15 10.25
N LEU A 39 18.12 3.02 10.41
CA LEU A 39 18.42 2.05 11.47
C LEU A 39 19.77 1.35 11.29
N ASN A 40 20.19 1.07 10.05
CA ASN A 40 21.49 0.48 9.71
C ASN A 40 22.66 1.43 9.97
N ARG A 41 22.43 2.75 9.92
CA ARG A 41 23.45 3.76 10.21
C ARG A 41 23.70 3.96 11.70
N ARG A 42 22.94 3.30 12.57
CA ARG A 42 23.17 3.36 14.02
C ARG A 42 24.20 2.30 14.42
N PRO A 43 25.34 2.68 15.04
CA PRO A 43 26.48 1.79 15.25
C PRO A 43 26.21 0.61 16.19
N ASN A 44 25.17 0.70 17.04
CA ASN A 44 24.92 -0.26 18.12
C ASN A 44 23.71 -1.19 17.88
N ARG A 45 23.31 -1.48 16.63
CA ARG A 45 22.08 -2.27 16.36
C ARG A 45 22.31 -3.54 15.54
N ARG A 46 21.54 -4.58 15.88
CA ARG A 46 21.52 -5.92 15.25
C ARG A 46 21.28 -5.87 13.73
N PRO A 47 21.73 -6.87 12.95
CA PRO A 47 21.59 -6.92 11.49
C PRO A 47 20.12 -6.86 11.03
N ILE A 48 19.85 -6.08 9.97
CA ILE A 48 18.49 -5.71 9.53
C ILE A 48 17.89 -6.68 8.47
N GLU A 49 18.57 -7.77 8.16
CA GLU A 49 18.18 -8.69 7.07
C GLU A 49 16.80 -9.36 7.28
N ALA A 50 16.48 -9.78 8.50
CA ALA A 50 15.21 -10.45 8.80
C ALA A 50 13.97 -9.55 8.63
N PRO A 51 13.95 -8.29 9.13
CA PRO A 51 12.87 -7.33 8.85
C PRO A 51 12.62 -7.04 7.36
N ILE A 52 13.66 -6.93 6.54
CA ILE A 52 13.52 -6.62 5.10
C ILE A 52 12.81 -7.76 4.37
N ARG A 53 13.13 -9.02 4.71
CA ARG A 53 12.46 -10.21 4.14
C ARG A 53 10.96 -10.22 4.47
N LYS A 54 10.57 -9.84 5.70
CA LYS A 54 9.16 -9.74 6.10
C LYS A 54 8.38 -8.68 5.31
N ILE A 55 8.99 -7.56 4.94
CA ILE A 55 8.31 -6.50 4.16
C ILE A 55 8.02 -6.97 2.75
N LYS A 56 8.98 -7.64 2.10
CA LYS A 56 8.76 -8.22 0.76
C LYS A 56 7.60 -9.23 0.75
N LEU A 57 7.47 -10.03 1.82
CA LEU A 57 6.35 -10.97 2.00
C LEU A 57 5.01 -10.25 2.27
N LEU A 58 5.03 -9.22 3.11
CA LEU A 58 3.82 -8.42 3.41
C LEU A 58 3.31 -7.67 2.18
N ASP A 59 4.19 -7.12 1.34
CA ASP A 59 3.82 -6.47 0.08
C ASP A 59 2.99 -7.41 -0.82
N PHE A 60 3.35 -8.70 -0.89
CA PHE A 60 2.58 -9.73 -1.62
C PHE A 60 1.22 -10.05 -0.98
N ALA A 61 1.12 -10.07 0.35
CA ALA A 61 -0.11 -10.42 1.06
C ALA A 61 -1.18 -9.31 1.00
N HIS A 62 -0.79 -8.04 0.91
CA HIS A 62 -1.75 -6.92 0.80
C HIS A 62 -2.48 -6.91 -0.55
N VAL A 63 -1.91 -7.48 -1.61
CA VAL A 63 -2.51 -7.59 -2.96
C VAL A 63 -3.80 -8.43 -2.94
N GLN A 64 -3.89 -9.41 -2.04
CA GLN A 64 -5.01 -10.36 -1.97
C GLN A 64 -6.08 -10.01 -0.93
N ARG A 65 -5.99 -8.85 -0.26
CA ARG A 65 -7.02 -8.47 0.72
C ARG A 65 -8.33 -8.16 0.00
N GLU A 66 -9.25 -9.11 0.00
CA GLU A 66 -10.62 -8.89 -0.44
C GLU A 66 -11.24 -7.75 0.38
N ARG A 67 -11.73 -6.71 -0.31
CA ARG A 67 -12.41 -5.60 0.34
C ARG A 67 -13.74 -6.11 0.90
N GLY A 68 -13.78 -6.32 2.21
CA GLY A 68 -15.01 -6.64 2.93
C GLY A 68 -16.06 -5.54 2.79
N ARG A 69 -17.29 -5.93 2.45
CA ARG A 69 -18.50 -5.08 2.50
C ARG A 69 -18.94 -4.94 3.95
N GLN A 70 -19.06 -3.71 4.47
CA GLN A 70 -19.60 -3.50 5.82
C GLN A 70 -21.06 -3.96 5.90
N LYS A 71 -21.39 -4.83 6.85
CA LYS A 71 -22.77 -5.25 7.14
C LYS A 71 -23.51 -4.12 7.87
N LYS A 72 -24.57 -3.59 7.26
CA LYS A 72 -25.49 -2.65 7.90
C LYS A 72 -26.40 -3.41 8.87
N HIS A 73 -26.42 -3.00 10.14
CA HIS A 73 -27.45 -3.41 11.09
C HIS A 73 -28.54 -2.34 11.04
N GLY A 74 -29.66 -2.65 10.38
CA GLY A 74 -30.84 -1.79 10.42
C GLY A 74 -31.59 -2.03 11.72
N LYS A 75 -31.75 -0.99 12.54
CA LYS A 75 -32.81 -0.97 13.56
C LYS A 75 -34.13 -0.77 12.82
N LYS A 76 -35.04 -1.75 12.95
CA LYS A 76 -36.44 -1.59 12.56
C LYS A 76 -37.04 -0.52 13.48
N LEU A 77 -37.63 0.51 12.88
CA LEU A 77 -38.67 1.32 13.50
C LEU A 77 -40.00 0.63 13.24
#